data_AF-A0A3D2U6S8-F1
#
_entry.id   AF-A0A3D2U6S8-F1
#
_cell.length_a   1.000
_cell.length_b   1.000
_cell.length_c   1.000
_cell.angle_alpha   90.00
_cell.angle_beta   90.00
_cell.angle_gamma   90.00
#
_symmetry.space_group_name_H-M   'P 1'
#
loop_
_entity.id
_entity.type
_entity.pdbx_description
1 polymer ?
#
loop_
_entity_poly.entity_id
_entity_poly.type
_entity_poly.pdbx_seq_one_letter_code
_entity_poly.pdbx_strand_id
1 'polypeptide(L)'
;WHRLDRIHREHGRVDELQHSVYAEGPSGRQRIDAAMHQLRHHPPSTLGTHTWQRVRDYATHEIRDLPGHTSVEPLPAPTSDLLIFEALTPDDVAVSLAVRPSGTEPKIKFYGFARQTRPGTGDTHVAISQLHEGLQSLLENLIS
;
A
#
# COMPACT_ATOMS: atom_id res chain seq x y z
N TRP A 1 27.65 -7.90 -10.50
CA TRP A 1 26.37 -7.96 -11.23
C TRP A 1 25.62 -9.29 -11.03
N HIS A 2 26.24 -10.47 -11.13
CA HIS A 2 25.53 -11.78 -10.96
C HIS A 2 25.00 -12.16 -9.56
N ARG A 3 25.37 -11.43 -8.49
CA ARG A 3 25.03 -11.84 -7.12
C ARG A 3 23.56 -11.59 -6.78
N LEU A 4 23.00 -10.46 -7.22
CA LEU A 4 21.60 -10.11 -6.96
C LEU A 4 20.65 -11.04 -7.73
N ASP A 5 20.95 -11.30 -9.00
CA ASP A 5 20.17 -12.24 -9.82
C ASP A 5 20.17 -13.66 -9.25
N ARG A 6 21.25 -14.07 -8.58
CA ARG A 6 21.30 -15.35 -7.88
C ARG A 6 20.39 -15.34 -6.64
N ILE A 7 20.48 -14.28 -5.83
CA ILE A 7 19.62 -14.12 -4.64
C ILE A 7 18.13 -14.13 -5.04
N HIS A 8 17.75 -13.40 -6.09
CA HIS A 8 16.37 -13.39 -6.58
C HIS A 8 15.90 -14.77 -7.07
N ARG A 9 16.77 -15.55 -7.71
CA ARG A 9 16.45 -16.92 -8.11
C ARG A 9 16.29 -17.88 -6.93
N GLU A 10 17.08 -17.69 -5.87
CA GLU A 10 17.08 -18.57 -4.69
C GLU A 10 15.94 -18.22 -3.70
N HIS A 11 15.63 -16.93 -3.55
CA HIS A 11 14.74 -16.43 -2.49
C HIS A 11 13.49 -15.71 -3.00
N GLY A 12 13.37 -15.53 -4.32
CA GLY A 12 12.32 -14.74 -4.94
C GLY A 12 12.71 -13.27 -5.07
N ARG A 13 12.10 -12.61 -6.05
CA ARG A 13 12.29 -11.19 -6.33
C ARG A 13 11.33 -10.34 -5.50
N VAL A 14 11.81 -9.15 -5.13
CA VAL A 14 11.00 -8.06 -4.60
C VAL A 14 11.32 -6.82 -5.40
N ASP A 15 10.28 -6.13 -5.88
CA ASP A 15 10.39 -4.76 -6.38
C ASP A 15 9.58 -3.83 -5.47
N GLU A 16 10.07 -2.61 -5.28
CA GLU A 16 9.51 -1.64 -4.34
C GLU A 16 9.35 -0.27 -4.97
N LEU A 17 8.45 0.54 -4.42
CA LEU A 17 8.33 1.95 -4.72
C LEU A 17 8.13 2.76 -3.45
N GLN A 18 8.55 4.02 -3.49
CA GLN A 18 8.18 5.03 -2.49
C GLN A 18 7.62 6.25 -3.21
N HIS A 19 6.47 6.74 -2.76
CA HIS A 19 5.89 7.99 -3.23
C HIS A 19 5.47 8.86 -2.05
N SER A 20 5.65 10.18 -2.16
CA SER A 20 5.29 11.12 -1.11
C SER A 20 4.60 12.32 -1.74
N VAL A 21 3.49 12.74 -1.15
CA VAL A 21 2.75 13.92 -1.59
C VAL A 21 2.75 14.95 -0.48
N TYR A 22 3.07 16.19 -0.84
CA TYR A 22 2.93 17.35 0.04
C TYR A 22 1.63 18.08 -0.33
N ALA A 23 0.80 18.34 0.67
CA ALA A 23 -0.36 19.20 0.54
C ALA A 23 0.02 20.62 0.98
N GLU A 24 0.19 21.53 0.03
CA GLU A 24 0.64 22.89 0.31
C GLU A 24 -0.44 23.77 0.97
N GLY A 25 0.00 24.88 1.56
CA GLY A 25 -0.89 25.91 2.11
C GLY A 25 -1.50 25.57 3.48
N PRO A 26 -2.28 26.50 4.05
CA PRO A 26 -2.77 26.41 5.43
C PRO A 26 -3.67 25.21 5.71
N SER A 27 -4.40 24.72 4.70
CA SER A 27 -5.29 23.56 4.79
C SER A 27 -4.61 22.22 4.49
N GLY A 28 -3.30 22.23 4.21
CA GLY A 28 -2.55 21.03 3.81
C GLY A 28 -2.71 19.87 4.78
N ARG A 29 -2.59 20.13 6.08
CA ARG A 29 -2.76 19.10 7.12
C ARG A 29 -4.16 18.49 7.11
N GLN A 30 -5.20 19.33 7.03
CA GLN A 30 -6.59 18.88 6.99
C GLN A 30 -6.86 17.98 5.78
N ARG A 31 -6.28 18.29 4.61
CA ARG A 31 -6.39 17.44 3.41
C ARG A 31 -5.73 16.09 3.60
N ILE A 32 -4.55 16.04 4.23
CA ILE A 32 -3.88 14.76 4.55
C ILE A 32 -4.71 13.94 5.54
N ASP A 33 -5.26 14.56 6.58
CA ASP A 33 -6.09 13.88 7.57
C ASP A 33 -7.38 13.34 6.93
N ALA A 34 -8.01 14.13 6.03
CA ALA A 34 -9.18 13.71 5.25
C ALA A 34 -8.86 12.54 4.31
N ALA A 35 -7.69 12.57 3.66
CA ALA A 35 -7.22 11.50 2.80
C ALA A 35 -7.02 10.18 3.58
N MET A 36 -6.38 10.24 4.74
CA MET A 36 -6.24 9.06 5.62
C MET A 36 -7.58 8.55 6.11
N HIS A 37 -8.51 9.44 6.47
CA HIS A 37 -9.87 9.06 6.86
C HIS A 37 -10.61 8.36 5.71
N GLN A 38 -10.52 8.90 4.48
CA GLN A 38 -11.13 8.30 3.30
C GLN A 38 -10.54 6.91 3.01
N LEU A 39 -9.22 6.77 3.00
CA LEU A 39 -8.57 5.46 2.79
C LEU A 39 -8.93 4.45 3.88
N ARG A 40 -9.12 4.91 5.11
CA ARG A 40 -9.47 4.04 6.25
C ARG A 40 -10.90 3.52 6.16
N HIS A 41 -11.86 4.39 5.86
CA HIS A 41 -13.30 4.07 5.93
C HIS A 41 -13.92 3.71 4.59
N HIS A 42 -13.37 4.24 3.50
CA HIS A 42 -13.83 4.02 2.13
C HIS A 42 -12.63 3.71 1.21
N PRO A 43 -11.83 2.66 1.54
CA PRO A 43 -10.73 2.26 0.70
C PRO A 43 -11.24 1.91 -0.70
N PRO A 44 -10.48 2.26 -1.75
CA PRO A 44 -10.82 1.83 -3.09
C PRO A 44 -10.78 0.29 -3.14
N SER A 45 -11.67 -0.36 -3.89
CA SER A 45 -11.66 -1.83 -4.04
C SER A 45 -10.43 -2.32 -4.80
N THR A 46 -9.91 -1.47 -5.69
CA THR A 46 -8.74 -1.75 -6.51
C THR A 46 -7.77 -0.58 -6.53
N LEU A 47 -6.50 -0.86 -6.81
CA LEU A 47 -5.52 0.16 -7.16
C LEU A 47 -4.72 -0.32 -8.38
N GLY A 48 -4.96 0.33 -9.52
CA GLY A 48 -4.52 -0.20 -10.81
C GLY A 48 -5.26 -1.51 -11.09
N THR A 49 -4.50 -2.59 -11.33
CA THR A 49 -5.01 -3.95 -11.55
C THR A 49 -5.17 -4.75 -10.25
N HIS A 50 -4.67 -4.24 -9.12
CA HIS A 50 -4.64 -4.98 -7.85
C HIS A 50 -5.96 -4.82 -7.12
N THR A 51 -6.63 -5.94 -6.82
CA THR A 51 -7.82 -5.94 -5.95
C THR A 51 -7.39 -6.20 -4.52
N TRP A 52 -7.71 -5.28 -3.60
CA TRP A 52 -7.34 -5.44 -2.21
C TRP A 52 -8.15 -6.55 -1.55
N GLN A 53 -7.44 -7.45 -0.87
CA GLN A 53 -8.03 -8.58 -0.13
C GLN A 53 -8.10 -8.26 1.35
N ARG A 54 -7.20 -7.40 1.84
CA ARG A 54 -7.10 -7.09 3.27
C ARG A 54 -6.53 -5.71 3.51
N VAL A 55 -6.92 -5.10 4.62
CA VAL A 55 -6.30 -3.90 5.17
C VAL A 55 -5.99 -4.10 6.66
N ARG A 56 -4.76 -3.76 7.04
CA ARG A 56 -4.33 -3.66 8.45
C ARG A 56 -4.35 -2.20 8.85
N ASP A 57 -5.02 -1.89 9.95
CA ASP A 57 -5.10 -0.55 10.50
C ASP A 57 -4.45 -0.51 11.89
N TYR A 58 -3.25 0.07 11.95
CA TYR A 58 -2.48 0.18 13.19
C TYR A 58 -3.01 1.28 14.12
N ALA A 59 -3.91 2.14 13.65
CA ALA A 59 -4.51 3.16 14.51
C ALA A 59 -5.68 2.56 15.31
N THR A 60 -6.49 1.71 14.67
CA THR A 60 -7.65 1.06 15.29
C THR A 60 -7.35 -0.34 15.82
N HIS A 61 -6.16 -0.88 15.54
CA HIS A 61 -5.77 -2.24 15.90
C HIS A 61 -6.65 -3.33 15.26
N GLU A 62 -7.03 -3.13 14.00
CA GLU A 62 -7.92 -4.04 13.26
C GLU A 62 -7.27 -4.58 11.99
N ILE A 63 -7.57 -5.85 11.68
CA ILE A 63 -7.38 -6.43 10.37
C ILE A 63 -8.76 -6.67 9.76
N ARG A 64 -9.00 -6.10 8.57
CA ARG A 64 -10.27 -6.25 7.85
C ARG A 64 -10.04 -6.94 6.51
N ASP A 65 -10.88 -7.91 6.20
CA ASP A 65 -10.95 -8.45 4.84
C ASP A 65 -11.74 -7.49 3.94
N LEU A 66 -11.26 -7.33 2.71
CA LEU A 66 -11.84 -6.49 1.67
C LEU A 66 -12.34 -7.37 0.51
N PRO A 67 -13.40 -6.95 -0.21
CA PRO A 67 -14.16 -5.70 -0.02
C PRO A 67 -15.24 -5.76 1.06
N GLY A 68 -15.37 -6.89 1.77
CA GLY A 68 -16.47 -7.12 2.73
C GLY A 68 -16.41 -6.31 4.04
N HIS A 69 -15.30 -5.60 4.31
CA HIS A 69 -15.08 -4.81 5.53
C HIS A 69 -15.27 -5.58 6.84
N THR A 70 -15.08 -6.90 6.80
CA THR A 70 -15.28 -7.75 7.98
C THR A 70 -13.99 -7.77 8.80
N SER A 71 -14.07 -7.37 10.07
CA SER A 71 -12.96 -7.50 11.01
C SER A 71 -12.72 -8.97 11.31
N VAL A 72 -11.50 -9.43 11.10
CA VAL A 72 -11.14 -10.85 11.23
C VAL A 72 -10.22 -11.14 12.41
N GLU A 73 -9.31 -10.21 12.71
CA GLU A 73 -8.28 -10.42 13.73
C GLU A 73 -7.86 -9.07 14.36
N PRO A 74 -7.52 -9.05 15.67
CA PRO A 74 -6.92 -7.88 16.28
C PRO A 74 -5.45 -7.74 15.86
N LEU A 75 -5.00 -6.50 15.67
CA LEU A 75 -3.60 -6.20 15.36
C LEU A 75 -2.86 -5.81 16.65
N PRO A 76 -1.72 -6.43 16.98
CA PRO A 76 -0.97 -6.10 18.20
C PRO A 76 -0.28 -4.71 18.10
N ALA A 77 0.25 -4.24 19.23
CA ALA A 77 1.07 -3.03 19.34
C ALA A 77 2.27 -3.02 18.36
N PRO A 78 2.81 -1.85 17.97
CA PRO A 78 2.48 -0.50 18.46
C PRO A 78 1.35 0.20 17.70
N THR A 79 0.69 1.17 18.34
CA THR A 79 -0.27 2.08 17.71
C THR A 79 0.45 3.09 16.81
N SER A 80 -0.05 3.27 15.59
CA SER A 80 0.50 4.26 14.64
C SER A 80 -0.55 4.61 13.58
N ASP A 81 -0.52 5.82 13.03
CA ASP A 81 -1.36 6.18 11.88
C ASP A 81 -0.78 5.55 10.59
N LEU A 82 -1.08 4.27 10.41
CA LEU A 82 -0.57 3.42 9.35
C LEU A 82 -1.65 2.46 8.88
N LEU A 83 -1.92 2.52 7.58
CA LEU A 83 -2.71 1.53 6.85
C LEU A 83 -1.77 0.65 6.03
N ILE A 84 -1.98 -0.65 5.99
CA ILE A 84 -1.30 -1.56 5.05
C ILE A 84 -2.37 -2.33 4.28
N PHE A 85 -2.47 -2.05 2.98
CA PHE A 85 -3.30 -2.80 2.05
C PHE A 85 -2.53 -4.00 1.50
N GLU A 86 -3.19 -5.13 1.35
CA GLU A 86 -2.62 -6.39 0.88
C GLU A 86 -3.47 -6.97 -0.25
N ALA A 87 -2.81 -7.41 -1.32
CA ALA A 87 -3.39 -8.11 -2.45
C ALA A 87 -2.49 -9.27 -2.87
N LEU A 88 -3.09 -10.25 -3.55
CA LEU A 88 -2.37 -11.35 -4.19
C LEU A 88 -2.81 -11.40 -5.66
N THR A 89 -1.86 -11.32 -6.58
CA THR A 89 -2.15 -11.46 -8.01
C THR A 89 -2.44 -12.93 -8.37
N PRO A 90 -3.10 -13.20 -9.51
CA PRO A 90 -3.30 -14.56 -10.00
C PRO A 90 -1.99 -15.33 -10.25
N ASP A 91 -0.89 -14.62 -10.51
CA ASP A 91 0.44 -15.18 -10.80
C ASP A 91 1.35 -15.25 -9.56
N ASP A 92 0.76 -15.38 -8.36
CA ASP A 92 1.48 -15.61 -7.10
C ASP A 92 2.44 -14.47 -6.69
N VAL A 93 2.09 -13.21 -7.02
CA VAL A 93 2.79 -12.01 -6.52
C VAL A 93 1.98 -11.37 -5.40
N ALA A 94 2.57 -11.30 -4.21
CA ALA A 94 2.02 -10.55 -3.09
C ALA A 94 2.33 -9.06 -3.26
N VAL A 95 1.28 -8.23 -3.27
CA VAL A 95 1.38 -6.78 -3.40
C VAL A 95 0.91 -6.14 -2.11
N SER A 96 1.68 -5.20 -1.58
CA SER A 96 1.30 -4.44 -0.40
C SER A 96 1.55 -2.95 -0.58
N LEU A 97 0.64 -2.12 -0.06
CA LEU A 97 0.78 -0.67 -0.03
C LEU A 97 0.59 -0.17 1.40
N ALA A 98 1.68 0.33 1.99
CA ALA A 98 1.64 1.00 3.28
C ALA A 98 1.44 2.51 3.09
N VAL A 99 0.49 3.09 3.83
CA VAL A 99 0.13 4.51 3.77
C VAL A 99 0.22 5.12 5.18
N ARG A 100 0.95 6.22 5.30
CA ARG A 100 1.08 6.95 6.57
C ARG A 100 1.21 8.46 6.36
N PRO A 101 0.54 9.30 7.16
CA PRO A 101 0.83 10.73 7.19
C PRO A 101 2.15 11.01 7.93
N SER A 102 2.71 12.18 7.69
CA SER A 102 3.79 12.75 8.48
C SER A 102 3.20 13.44 9.70
N GLY A 103 3.76 13.21 10.89
CA GLY A 103 3.26 13.82 12.12
C GLY A 103 3.49 15.34 12.18
N THR A 104 4.56 15.82 11.55
CA THR A 104 5.05 17.20 11.65
C THR A 104 4.86 18.04 10.39
N GLU A 105 4.61 17.41 9.23
CA GLU A 105 4.50 18.09 7.93
C GLU A 105 3.18 17.72 7.27
N PRO A 106 2.59 18.59 6.42
CA PRO A 106 1.41 18.25 5.63
C PRO A 106 1.79 17.33 4.46
N LYS A 107 2.31 16.14 4.78
CA LYS A 107 2.81 15.15 3.84
C LYS A 107 2.20 13.79 4.14
N ILE A 108 1.88 13.04 3.10
CA ILE A 108 1.52 11.62 3.18
C ILE A 108 2.53 10.79 2.39
N LYS A 109 2.91 9.63 2.92
CA LYS A 109 3.90 8.72 2.33
C LYS A 109 3.26 7.37 2.01
N PHE A 110 3.63 6.86 0.86
CA PHE A 110 3.21 5.58 0.30
C PHE A 110 4.44 4.71 0.05
N TYR A 111 4.38 3.46 0.52
CA TYR A 111 5.43 2.46 0.31
C TYR A 111 4.78 1.23 -0.31
N GLY A 112 5.13 0.95 -1.57
CA GLY A 112 4.62 -0.18 -2.30
C GLY A 112 5.66 -1.29 -2.39
N PHE A 113 5.22 -2.54 -2.28
CA PHE A 113 6.06 -3.72 -2.47
C PHE A 113 5.32 -4.74 -3.32
N ALA A 114 6.02 -5.34 -4.27
CA ALA A 114 5.59 -6.51 -5.01
C ALA A 114 6.63 -7.62 -4.79
N ARG A 115 6.21 -8.74 -4.21
CA ARG A 115 7.07 -9.86 -3.86
C ARG A 115 6.54 -11.16 -4.44
N GLN A 116 7.41 -11.93 -5.08
CA GLN A 116 7.07 -13.31 -5.46
C GLN A 116 6.81 -14.13 -4.19
N THR A 117 5.67 -14.80 -4.09
CA THR A 117 5.38 -15.68 -2.95
C THR A 117 6.26 -16.93 -2.96
N ARG A 118 6.76 -17.31 -4.14
CA ARG A 118 7.74 -18.37 -4.35
C ARG A 118 8.76 -17.93 -5.41
N PRO A 119 10.02 -18.35 -5.34
CA PRO A 119 10.99 -17.95 -6.35
C PRO A 119 10.54 -18.32 -7.77
N GLY A 120 10.60 -17.35 -8.68
CA GLY A 120 10.27 -17.56 -10.10
C GLY A 120 8.77 -17.41 -10.46
N THR A 121 7.89 -17.07 -9.53
CA THR A 121 6.46 -16.84 -9.83
C THR A 121 6.16 -15.38 -10.18
N GLY A 122 5.40 -15.16 -11.25
CA GLY A 122 4.91 -13.85 -11.67
C GLY A 122 6.00 -12.80 -11.93
N ASP A 123 5.56 -11.58 -12.26
CA ASP A 123 6.44 -10.45 -12.54
C ASP A 123 6.20 -9.32 -11.53
N THR A 124 7.13 -9.19 -10.58
CA THR A 124 7.10 -8.14 -9.54
C THR A 124 7.32 -6.74 -10.10
N HIS A 125 8.03 -6.62 -11.23
CA HIS A 125 8.24 -5.33 -11.87
C HIS A 125 6.95 -4.83 -12.53
N VAL A 126 6.23 -5.71 -13.23
CA VAL A 126 4.91 -5.36 -13.78
C VAL A 126 3.93 -5.03 -12.66
N ALA A 127 3.90 -5.83 -11.58
CA ALA A 127 3.02 -5.59 -10.45
C ALA A 127 3.30 -4.24 -9.77
N ILE A 128 4.58 -3.86 -9.56
CA ILE A 128 4.93 -2.58 -8.93
C ILE A 128 4.63 -1.38 -9.85
N SER A 129 4.82 -1.53 -11.17
CA SER A 129 4.46 -0.49 -12.14
C SER A 129 2.94 -0.24 -12.15
N GLN A 130 2.13 -1.30 -12.18
CA GLN A 130 0.67 -1.19 -12.12
C GLN A 130 0.19 -0.57 -10.80
N LEU A 131 0.86 -0.89 -9.68
CA LEU A 131 0.60 -0.24 -8.39
C LEU A 131 0.92 1.25 -8.44
N HIS A 132 2.03 1.64 -9.08
CA HIS A 132 2.43 3.03 -9.21
C HIS A 132 1.43 3.84 -10.05
N GLU A 133 1.02 3.31 -11.20
CA GLU A 133 0.01 3.93 -12.07
C GLU A 133 -1.32 4.11 -11.33
N GLY A 134 -1.80 3.06 -10.65
CA GLY A 134 -3.00 3.13 -9.84
C GLY A 134 -2.89 4.16 -8.72
N LEU A 135 -1.73 4.27 -8.07
CA LEU A 135 -1.47 5.26 -7.04
C LEU A 135 -1.54 6.68 -7.60
N GLN A 136 -0.97 6.93 -8.79
CA GLN A 136 -1.05 8.25 -9.43
C GLN A 136 -2.52 8.65 -9.68
N SER A 137 -3.31 7.76 -10.27
CA SER A 137 -4.75 8.02 -10.50
C SER A 137 -5.55 8.22 -9.21
N LEU A 138 -5.20 7.49 -8.14
CA LEU A 138 -5.83 7.68 -6.84
C LEU A 138 -5.53 9.07 -6.27
N LEU A 139 -4.26 9.52 -6.35
CA LEU A 139 -3.82 10.78 -5.79
C LEU A 139 -4.43 12.00 -6.48
N GLU A 140 -4.66 11.93 -7.79
CA GLU A 140 -5.39 12.95 -8.55
C GLU A 140 -6.79 13.20 -7.99
N ASN A 141 -7.45 12.18 -7.44
CA ASN A 141 -8.79 12.29 -6.87
C ASN A 141 -8.80 12.63 -5.38
N LEU A 142 -7.77 12.21 -4.63
CA LEU A 142 -7.73 12.28 -3.17
C LEU A 142 -7.15 13.59 -2.60
N ILE A 143 -6.30 14.28 -3.37
CA ILE A 143 -5.54 15.46 -2.90
C ILE A 143 -5.78 16.69 -3.80
N SER A 144 -6.67 16.57 -4.80
CA SER A 144 -7.17 17.71 -5.59
C SER A 144 -7.88 18.75 -4.74
#